data_AF-A0A2V9H8R0-F1
#
_entry.id   AF-A0A2V9H8R0-F1
#
_cell.length_a   1.000
_cell.length_b   1.000
_cell.length_c   1.000
_cell.angle_alpha   90.00
_cell.angle_beta   90.00
_cell.angle_gamma   90.00
#
_symmetry.space_group_name_H-M   'P 1'
#
loop_
_entity.id
_entity.type
_entity.pdbx_description
1 polymer ?
#
loop_
_entity_poly.entity_id
_entity_poly.type
_entity_poly.pdbx_seq_one_letter_code
_entity_poly.pdbx_strand_id
1 'polypeptide(L)'
;MRSLGVLRTLGGSFTIAFKEGPIARPVRPKSMQKHTNRRSFLKSSAIAAGAATVGVGLLAKELPGSAKEGPEENSGRLTPGDAALLRFAAAAEILETDFWVQYNELGGIPNTSEVPGGSGNPAYTSALQMLDADMAQYVHDNTDDEFTHQNFLNAYLISKAADPVSLEAFRTLPGSTATGSSGKLRLTNLMQLTLDTSWWTRYRSSTHNPDLDPNFSFPQAIPDLNKGQHTAIPRTDADTSDPNFLQVIANTAGFHFPTIEQGGTTLYPAMAQRATHPEVLRILISIGPTETMHFQTWADKAGNAPQKTAVDPLTGVSVTFPDLNSSPFGGEDFQTNLIMPEPCPFISRKLPPCSVIRPTETKDIAKGVVKFLTDMGLFIGQSPAFFALMNDLAEDADEARRQL
;
A
#
# COMPACT_ATOMS: atom_id res chain seq x y z
N MET A 1 16.12 68.17 -1.41
CA MET A 1 14.88 67.75 -2.10
C MET A 1 15.03 66.28 -2.45
N ARG A 2 14.34 65.38 -1.73
CA ARG A 2 13.27 64.45 -2.24
C ARG A 2 13.75 63.55 -3.39
N SER A 3 13.60 62.22 -3.40
CA SER A 3 12.62 61.35 -2.74
C SER A 3 13.11 59.89 -2.71
N LEU A 4 12.71 59.15 -1.68
CA LEU A 4 12.65 57.69 -1.65
C LEU A 4 11.72 57.16 -2.75
N GLY A 5 12.05 55.97 -3.27
CA GLY A 5 11.20 55.15 -4.16
C GLY A 5 11.29 53.68 -3.76
N VAL A 6 10.17 53.16 -3.26
CA VAL A 6 9.91 51.86 -2.65
C VAL A 6 10.10 50.68 -3.64
N LEU A 7 10.78 49.62 -3.19
CA LEU A 7 10.79 48.31 -3.86
C LEU A 7 9.50 47.56 -3.48
N ARG A 8 8.56 47.42 -4.43
CA ARG A 8 7.40 46.53 -4.29
C ARG A 8 7.71 45.17 -4.90
N THR A 9 7.69 44.14 -4.07
CA THR A 9 7.60 42.73 -4.44
C THR A 9 6.25 42.47 -5.12
N LEU A 10 6.26 41.98 -6.36
CA LEU A 10 5.08 41.42 -7.02
C LEU A 10 5.10 39.91 -6.79
N GLY A 11 4.21 39.44 -5.91
CA GLY A 11 3.81 38.04 -5.84
C GLY A 11 2.99 37.69 -7.06
N GLY A 12 3.49 36.75 -7.87
CA GLY A 12 2.75 36.17 -8.99
C GLY A 12 2.16 34.84 -8.58
N SER A 13 0.86 34.78 -8.33
CA SER A 13 0.11 33.53 -8.34
C SER A 13 0.04 33.02 -9.78
N PHE A 14 0.62 31.84 -10.02
CA PHE A 14 0.42 31.12 -11.28
C PHE A 14 -0.96 30.45 -11.25
N THR A 15 -1.95 31.07 -11.90
CA THR A 15 -3.22 30.43 -12.23
C THR A 15 -3.17 29.99 -13.68
N ILE A 16 -3.09 28.68 -13.92
CA ILE A 16 -3.21 28.11 -15.28
C ILE A 16 -4.69 28.06 -15.64
N ALA A 17 -5.13 28.95 -16.51
CA ALA A 17 -6.47 28.92 -17.10
C ALA A 17 -6.41 28.27 -18.49
N PHE A 18 -7.09 27.12 -18.67
CA PHE A 18 -7.26 26.49 -19.98
C PHE A 18 -8.32 27.25 -20.78
N LYS A 19 -7.98 27.62 -22.02
CA LYS A 19 -8.86 28.31 -22.96
C LYS A 19 -9.19 27.33 -24.10
N GLU A 20 -10.42 26.83 -24.13
CA GLU A 20 -10.89 25.92 -25.18
C GLU A 20 -11.10 26.67 -26.50
N GLY A 21 -10.59 26.10 -27.59
CA GLY A 21 -10.85 26.51 -28.97
C GLY A 21 -11.73 25.48 -29.71
N PRO A 22 -12.47 25.86 -30.77
CA PRO A 22 -13.50 25.02 -31.36
C PRO A 22 -12.92 23.89 -32.22
N ILE A 23 -13.49 22.68 -32.06
CA ILE A 23 -13.11 21.45 -32.77
C ILE A 23 -13.92 21.30 -34.08
N ALA A 24 -13.22 21.02 -35.17
CA ALA A 24 -13.79 20.63 -36.46
C ALA A 24 -14.06 19.12 -36.52
N ARG A 25 -15.22 18.72 -37.05
CA ARG A 25 -15.67 17.33 -37.23
C ARG A 25 -15.00 16.64 -38.43
N PRO A 26 -14.82 15.30 -38.37
CA PRO A 26 -15.00 14.48 -39.56
C PRO A 26 -15.98 13.31 -39.38
N VAL A 27 -16.39 12.79 -40.54
CA VAL A 27 -17.52 11.89 -40.84
C VAL A 27 -17.12 10.41 -40.72
N ARG A 28 -18.05 9.55 -40.27
CA ARG A 28 -17.92 8.08 -40.21
C ARG A 28 -18.12 7.39 -41.58
N PRO A 29 -17.59 6.17 -41.75
CA PRO A 29 -18.31 5.11 -42.45
C PRO A 29 -18.66 3.90 -41.56
N LYS A 30 -19.70 3.18 -41.97
CA LYS A 30 -20.32 1.98 -41.37
C LYS A 30 -19.67 0.69 -41.90
N SER A 31 -19.56 -0.35 -41.06
CA SER A 31 -19.84 -1.78 -41.40
C SER A 31 -19.86 -2.60 -40.09
N MET A 32 -20.99 -3.21 -39.71
CA MET A 32 -21.50 -4.57 -39.97
C MET A 32 -20.84 -5.73 -39.16
N GLN A 33 -21.55 -6.09 -38.09
CA GLN A 33 -21.83 -7.42 -37.51
C GLN A 33 -20.75 -8.50 -37.42
N LYS A 34 -20.56 -8.99 -36.18
CA LYS A 34 -20.80 -10.40 -35.83
C LYS A 34 -21.14 -10.53 -34.35
N HIS A 35 -22.37 -10.96 -34.06
CA HIS A 35 -22.79 -11.44 -32.75
C HIS A 35 -22.28 -12.87 -32.54
N THR A 36 -21.62 -13.13 -31.42
CA THR A 36 -21.54 -14.47 -30.85
C THR A 36 -22.03 -14.41 -29.41
N ASN A 37 -23.26 -14.88 -29.21
CA ASN A 37 -23.83 -15.19 -27.90
C ASN A 37 -23.03 -16.32 -27.26
N ARG A 38 -22.53 -16.11 -26.04
CA ARG A 38 -22.23 -17.20 -25.11
C ARG A 38 -22.99 -16.92 -23.82
N ARG A 39 -24.17 -17.52 -23.70
CA ARG A 39 -24.92 -17.64 -22.43
C ARG A 39 -24.44 -18.90 -21.72
N SER A 40 -24.17 -18.77 -20.43
CA SER A 40 -24.10 -19.82 -19.38
C SER A 40 -23.20 -19.22 -18.29
N PHE A 41 -23.54 -19.04 -17.02
CA PHE A 41 -24.32 -19.90 -16.12
C PHE A 41 -24.63 -19.07 -14.86
N LEU A 42 -25.89 -18.81 -14.55
CA LEU A 42 -26.29 -18.29 -13.23
C LEU A 42 -27.67 -18.84 -12.91
N LYS A 43 -27.70 -19.95 -12.18
CA LYS A 43 -28.84 -20.31 -11.34
C LYS A 43 -28.33 -21.01 -10.09
N SER A 44 -28.83 -20.50 -8.97
CA SER A 44 -29.05 -21.19 -7.69
C SER A 44 -27.95 -21.06 -6.64
N SER A 45 -28.12 -20.04 -5.79
CA SER A 45 -28.05 -20.22 -4.33
C SER A 45 -28.81 -19.08 -3.64
N ALA A 46 -30.07 -19.34 -3.31
CA ALA A 46 -30.77 -18.72 -2.20
C ALA A 46 -30.62 -19.66 -0.97
N ILE A 47 -30.92 -19.14 0.23
CA ILE A 47 -30.80 -19.73 1.58
C ILE A 47 -29.44 -19.34 2.22
N ALA A 48 -29.30 -18.82 3.44
CA ALA A 48 -30.18 -18.67 4.59
C ALA A 48 -29.73 -17.48 5.47
N ALA A 49 -30.67 -17.01 6.29
CA ALA A 49 -30.54 -15.97 7.28
C ALA A 49 -29.63 -16.33 8.48
N GLY A 50 -29.03 -15.30 9.09
CA GLY A 50 -28.39 -15.32 10.40
C GLY A 50 -28.07 -13.90 10.89
N ALA A 51 -28.98 -13.36 11.72
CA ALA A 51 -29.06 -12.08 12.45
C ALA A 51 -27.74 -11.47 13.03
N ALA A 52 -27.63 -10.19 13.41
CA ALA A 52 -28.38 -8.94 13.23
C ALA A 52 -27.61 -7.81 13.97
N THR A 53 -27.50 -6.61 13.38
CA THR A 53 -27.72 -5.31 14.05
C THR A 53 -28.21 -4.33 13.00
N VAL A 54 -29.54 -4.22 12.93
CA VAL A 54 -30.25 -3.19 12.18
C VAL A 54 -30.19 -1.91 13.01
N GLY A 55 -29.50 -0.89 12.52
CA GLY A 55 -29.67 0.50 12.96
C GLY A 55 -30.61 1.22 11.99
N VAL A 56 -31.88 1.39 12.38
CA VAL A 56 -32.88 2.18 11.64
C VAL A 56 -33.22 3.44 12.44
N GLY A 57 -33.19 4.58 11.74
CA GLY A 57 -33.74 5.89 12.13
C GLY A 57 -32.65 6.86 12.56
N LEU A 58 -32.50 8.09 12.05
CA LEU A 58 -33.35 9.09 11.38
C LEU A 58 -32.34 10.13 10.84
N LEU A 59 -32.38 10.72 9.65
CA LEU A 59 -33.36 11.64 9.11
C LEU A 59 -32.95 11.97 7.67
N ALA A 60 -33.92 11.96 6.75
CA ALA A 60 -33.81 12.67 5.50
C ALA A 60 -33.57 14.16 5.77
N LYS A 61 -32.43 14.68 5.33
CA LYS A 61 -32.22 16.11 5.16
C LYS A 61 -31.58 16.32 3.79
N GLU A 62 -32.38 16.88 2.90
CA GLU A 62 -32.00 17.35 1.58
C GLU A 62 -30.69 18.15 1.66
N LEU A 63 -29.67 17.72 0.92
CA LEU A 63 -28.52 18.55 0.59
C LEU A 63 -28.84 19.27 -0.73
N PRO A 64 -28.92 20.60 -0.74
CA PRO A 64 -29.02 21.38 -1.97
C PRO A 64 -27.62 21.54 -2.56
N GLY A 65 -27.47 21.24 -3.84
CA GLY A 65 -26.28 21.62 -4.59
C GLY A 65 -25.92 20.61 -5.65
N SER A 66 -26.52 20.78 -6.82
CA SER A 66 -26.02 20.23 -8.07
C SER A 66 -24.52 20.54 -8.19
N ALA A 67 -23.68 19.55 -7.93
CA ALA A 67 -22.37 19.51 -8.56
C ALA A 67 -22.66 19.53 -10.05
N LYS A 68 -22.25 20.60 -10.73
CA LYS A 68 -22.26 20.63 -12.18
C LYS A 68 -21.44 19.41 -12.62
N GLU A 69 -22.11 18.46 -13.26
CA GLU A 69 -21.46 17.42 -14.04
C GLU A 69 -20.40 18.13 -14.89
N GLY A 70 -19.12 17.89 -14.57
CA GLY A 70 -18.06 18.17 -15.51
C GLY A 70 -18.34 17.42 -16.81
N PRO A 71 -17.72 17.78 -17.93
CA PRO A 71 -17.91 17.03 -19.17
C PRO A 71 -17.66 15.55 -18.85
N GLU A 72 -18.67 14.70 -19.02
CA GLU A 72 -18.50 13.25 -18.96
C GLU A 72 -17.49 12.89 -20.06
N GLU A 73 -16.21 12.83 -19.69
CA GLU A 73 -15.13 12.42 -20.57
C GLU A 73 -15.32 10.93 -20.85
N ASN A 74 -16.07 10.64 -21.91
CA ASN A 74 -16.31 9.31 -22.47
C ASN A 74 -16.60 8.23 -21.41
N SER A 75 -17.87 7.97 -21.20
CA SER A 75 -18.47 6.80 -20.54
C SER A 75 -18.13 5.44 -21.20
N GLY A 76 -16.88 5.29 -21.67
CA GLY A 76 -16.34 4.07 -22.23
C GLY A 76 -16.26 2.98 -21.17
N ARG A 77 -16.61 1.76 -21.59
CA ARG A 77 -16.32 0.55 -20.81
C ARG A 77 -14.81 0.39 -20.70
N LEU A 78 -14.34 -0.08 -19.56
CA LEU A 78 -12.94 -0.47 -19.40
C LEU A 78 -12.57 -1.57 -20.41
N THR A 79 -11.34 -1.53 -20.90
CA THR A 79 -10.78 -2.71 -21.56
C THR A 79 -10.62 -3.83 -20.53
N PRO A 80 -10.57 -5.10 -20.94
CA PRO A 80 -10.28 -6.20 -20.01
C PRO A 80 -8.98 -5.97 -19.23
N GLY A 81 -7.94 -5.43 -19.89
CA GLY A 81 -6.66 -5.11 -19.25
C GLY A 81 -6.78 -3.99 -18.21
N ASP A 82 -7.46 -2.88 -18.53
CA ASP A 82 -7.65 -1.78 -17.57
C ASP A 82 -8.48 -2.23 -16.35
N ALA A 83 -9.50 -3.06 -16.56
CA ALA A 83 -10.26 -3.65 -15.47
C ALA A 83 -9.38 -4.60 -14.63
N ALA A 84 -8.53 -5.41 -15.25
CA ALA A 84 -7.61 -6.30 -14.54
C ALA A 84 -6.62 -5.54 -13.64
N LEU A 85 -6.01 -4.44 -14.15
CA LEU A 85 -5.11 -3.60 -13.36
C LEU A 85 -5.81 -3.06 -12.10
N LEU A 86 -7.02 -2.52 -12.24
CA LEU A 86 -7.78 -1.99 -11.10
C LEU A 86 -8.30 -3.07 -10.16
N ARG A 87 -8.63 -4.26 -10.66
CA ARG A 87 -9.02 -5.40 -9.81
C ARG A 87 -7.86 -5.90 -8.98
N PHE A 88 -6.66 -6.00 -9.57
CA PHE A 88 -5.47 -6.37 -8.80
C PHE A 88 -5.10 -5.31 -7.76
N ALA A 89 -5.13 -4.02 -8.14
CA ALA A 89 -4.97 -2.93 -7.17
C ALA A 89 -5.99 -3.03 -6.03
N ALA A 90 -7.29 -3.19 -6.34
CA ALA A 90 -8.31 -3.34 -5.31
C ALA A 90 -8.06 -4.53 -4.37
N ALA A 91 -7.54 -5.65 -4.87
CA ALA A 91 -7.18 -6.79 -4.05
C ALA A 91 -5.99 -6.49 -3.12
N ALA A 92 -4.97 -5.79 -3.65
CA ALA A 92 -3.83 -5.34 -2.86
C ALA A 92 -4.29 -4.39 -1.74
N GLU A 93 -5.10 -3.38 -2.05
CA GLU A 93 -5.63 -2.41 -1.07
C GLU A 93 -6.50 -3.05 0.02
N ILE A 94 -7.27 -4.10 -0.31
CA ILE A 94 -8.05 -4.85 0.70
C ILE A 94 -7.11 -5.55 1.70
N LEU A 95 -6.01 -6.13 1.21
CA LEU A 95 -4.99 -6.78 2.05
C LEU A 95 -4.21 -5.76 2.86
N GLU A 96 -3.88 -4.64 2.23
CA GLU A 96 -3.23 -3.47 2.82
C GLU A 96 -4.04 -2.95 4.02
N THR A 97 -5.32 -2.67 3.77
CA THR A 97 -6.22 -2.18 4.82
C THR A 97 -6.34 -3.17 5.98
N ASP A 98 -6.44 -4.48 5.71
CA ASP A 98 -6.59 -5.47 6.79
C ASP A 98 -5.38 -5.51 7.73
N PHE A 99 -4.16 -5.29 7.23
CA PHE A 99 -2.99 -5.23 8.08
C PHE A 99 -2.89 -3.89 8.82
N TRP A 100 -3.19 -2.76 8.16
CA TRP A 100 -3.18 -1.45 8.81
C TRP A 100 -4.22 -1.34 9.93
N VAL A 101 -5.40 -1.93 9.72
CA VAL A 101 -6.41 -2.06 10.79
C VAL A 101 -5.85 -2.79 12.01
N GLN A 102 -5.06 -3.86 11.84
CA GLN A 102 -4.46 -4.56 12.98
C GLN A 102 -3.47 -3.67 13.74
N TYR A 103 -2.68 -2.85 13.05
CA TYR A 103 -1.81 -1.88 13.70
C TYR A 103 -2.60 -0.76 14.37
N ASN A 104 -3.62 -0.20 13.72
CA ASN A 104 -4.42 0.87 14.32
C ASN A 104 -5.16 0.41 15.58
N GLU A 105 -5.70 -0.81 15.58
CA GLU A 105 -6.39 -1.38 16.74
C GLU A 105 -5.53 -1.41 18.01
N LEU A 106 -4.23 -1.64 17.86
CA LEU A 106 -3.28 -1.81 18.98
C LEU A 106 -2.42 -0.57 19.23
N GLY A 107 -1.95 0.09 18.18
CA GLY A 107 -0.95 1.16 18.23
C GLY A 107 -1.40 2.51 17.69
N GLY A 108 -2.52 2.58 16.97
CA GLY A 108 -3.06 3.81 16.39
C GLY A 108 -4.08 4.52 17.29
N ILE A 109 -4.85 5.44 16.70
CA ILE A 109 -5.92 6.15 17.41
C ILE A 109 -7.18 5.26 17.42
N PRO A 110 -7.66 4.82 18.59
CA PRO A 110 -8.75 3.86 18.68
C PRO A 110 -10.12 4.53 18.52
N ASN A 111 -11.08 3.78 17.96
CA ASN A 111 -12.51 4.11 17.97
C ASN A 111 -12.88 5.50 17.42
N THR A 112 -12.27 5.92 16.32
CA THR A 112 -12.74 7.11 15.57
C THR A 112 -13.84 6.72 14.60
N SER A 113 -14.50 7.73 14.00
CA SER A 113 -15.47 7.51 12.93
C SER A 113 -14.82 7.13 11.60
N GLU A 114 -13.55 7.50 11.41
CA GLU A 114 -12.75 7.24 10.20
C GLU A 114 -12.27 5.78 10.22
N VAL A 115 -11.66 5.36 11.33
CA VAL A 115 -11.12 4.00 11.50
C VAL A 115 -11.78 3.31 12.71
N PRO A 116 -12.87 2.53 12.49
CA PRO A 116 -13.59 1.87 13.57
C PRO A 116 -12.91 0.57 14.02
N GLY A 117 -12.81 0.38 15.33
CA GLY A 117 -12.37 -0.88 15.94
C GLY A 117 -11.15 -0.72 16.85
N GLY A 118 -10.92 -1.78 17.64
CA GLY A 118 -9.86 -1.84 18.66
C GLY A 118 -10.12 -0.91 19.84
N SER A 119 -9.29 -1.01 20.87
CA SER A 119 -9.32 -0.10 22.01
C SER A 119 -7.93 0.43 22.38
N GLY A 120 -6.90 0.09 21.59
CA GLY A 120 -5.51 0.41 21.85
C GLY A 120 -4.85 -0.49 22.89
N ASN A 121 -3.53 -0.61 22.80
CA ASN A 121 -2.66 -1.28 23.76
C ASN A 121 -1.60 -0.27 24.22
N PRO A 122 -1.75 0.35 25.41
CA PRO A 122 -0.87 1.43 25.83
C PRO A 122 0.62 1.08 25.87
N ALA A 123 0.96 -0.15 26.24
CA ALA A 123 2.36 -0.60 26.27
C ALA A 123 2.95 -0.67 24.86
N TYR A 124 2.20 -1.23 23.90
CA TYR A 124 2.62 -1.31 22.51
C TYR A 124 2.66 0.08 21.85
N THR A 125 1.67 0.94 22.10
CA THR A 125 1.69 2.35 21.66
C THR A 125 2.95 3.07 22.18
N SER A 126 3.29 2.92 23.45
CA SER A 126 4.52 3.51 24.00
C SER A 126 5.80 2.94 23.38
N ALA A 127 5.83 1.65 23.04
CA ALA A 127 6.97 1.05 22.34
C ALA A 127 7.11 1.57 20.89
N LEU A 128 5.99 1.77 20.19
CA LEU A 128 5.99 2.44 18.88
C LEU A 128 6.46 3.89 18.98
N GLN A 129 6.07 4.61 20.03
CA GLN A 129 6.47 6.01 20.24
C GLN A 129 7.98 6.23 20.36
N MET A 130 8.76 5.16 20.60
CA MET A 130 10.21 5.22 20.54
C MET A 130 10.75 5.42 19.11
N LEU A 131 9.96 5.13 18.08
CA LEU A 131 10.27 5.42 16.68
C LEU A 131 9.93 6.88 16.34
N ASP A 132 8.78 7.36 16.78
CA ASP A 132 8.35 8.76 16.66
C ASP A 132 7.20 9.05 17.63
N ALA A 133 7.15 10.24 18.23
CA ALA A 133 6.09 10.58 19.18
C ALA A 133 4.68 10.55 18.57
N ASP A 134 4.58 10.79 17.25
CA ASP A 134 3.33 10.88 16.51
C ASP A 134 2.90 9.56 15.84
N MET A 135 3.56 8.43 16.15
CA MET A 135 3.29 7.12 15.54
C MET A 135 1.81 6.73 15.53
N ALA A 136 1.07 7.03 16.61
CA ALA A 136 -0.36 6.70 16.67
C ALA A 136 -1.18 7.44 15.59
N GLN A 137 -0.84 8.70 15.30
CA GLN A 137 -1.49 9.50 14.27
C GLN A 137 -1.11 8.97 12.88
N TYR A 138 0.17 8.71 12.62
CA TYR A 138 0.60 8.19 11.32
C TYR A 138 -0.05 6.84 10.98
N VAL A 139 -0.13 5.93 11.96
CA VAL A 139 -0.79 4.64 11.78
C VAL A 139 -2.27 4.85 11.48
N HIS A 140 -2.92 5.81 12.15
CA HIS A 140 -4.32 6.12 11.95
C HIS A 140 -4.60 6.65 10.54
N ASP A 141 -3.85 7.68 10.12
CA ASP A 141 -4.05 8.36 8.85
C ASP A 141 -3.79 7.42 7.68
N ASN A 142 -2.73 6.60 7.74
CA ASN A 142 -2.48 5.59 6.73
C ASN A 142 -3.61 4.55 6.66
N THR A 143 -4.17 4.17 7.81
CA THR A 143 -5.30 3.23 7.83
C THR A 143 -6.56 3.84 7.20
N ASP A 144 -6.83 5.13 7.42
CA ASP A 144 -7.94 5.83 6.77
C ASP A 144 -7.73 5.91 5.25
N ASP A 145 -6.53 6.30 4.81
CA ASP A 145 -6.16 6.34 3.40
C ASP A 145 -6.42 4.97 2.71
N GLU A 146 -6.01 3.86 3.33
CA GLU A 146 -6.24 2.53 2.74
C GLU A 146 -7.70 2.14 2.65
N PHE A 147 -8.52 2.53 3.64
CA PHE A 147 -9.97 2.39 3.50
C PHE A 147 -10.47 3.15 2.28
N THR A 148 -9.97 4.36 2.03
CA THR A 148 -10.39 5.14 0.86
C THR A 148 -9.95 4.49 -0.45
N HIS A 149 -8.73 3.97 -0.55
CA HIS A 149 -8.21 3.31 -1.75
C HIS A 149 -9.06 2.10 -2.13
N GLN A 150 -9.26 1.14 -1.21
CA GLN A 150 -10.04 -0.07 -1.52
C GLN A 150 -11.51 0.24 -1.88
N ASN A 151 -12.11 1.24 -1.20
CA ASN A 151 -13.50 1.61 -1.40
C ASN A 151 -13.67 2.30 -2.77
N PHE A 152 -12.77 3.22 -3.09
CA PHE A 152 -12.78 3.95 -4.34
C PHE A 152 -12.58 3.01 -5.54
N LEU A 153 -11.59 2.12 -5.50
CA LEU A 153 -11.28 1.22 -6.62
C LEU A 153 -12.46 0.30 -6.93
N ASN A 154 -13.08 -0.31 -5.91
CA ASN A 154 -14.25 -1.16 -6.10
C ASN A 154 -15.47 -0.36 -6.59
N ALA A 155 -15.72 0.83 -6.05
CA ALA A 155 -16.80 1.69 -6.51
C ALA A 155 -16.60 2.12 -7.97
N TYR A 156 -15.38 2.44 -8.37
CA TYR A 156 -15.03 2.81 -9.73
C TYR A 156 -15.22 1.62 -10.70
N LEU A 157 -14.77 0.41 -10.34
CA LEU A 157 -15.02 -0.81 -11.11
C LEU A 157 -16.53 -1.02 -11.36
N ILE A 158 -17.34 -0.93 -10.30
CA ILE A 158 -18.80 -1.04 -10.38
C ILE A 158 -19.39 0.03 -11.30
N SER A 159 -18.92 1.28 -11.19
CA SER A 159 -19.39 2.40 -12.01
C SER A 159 -19.16 2.18 -13.52
N LYS A 160 -18.13 1.39 -13.87
CA LYS A 160 -17.80 1.00 -15.25
C LYS A 160 -18.37 -0.37 -15.66
N ALA A 161 -19.23 -0.96 -14.84
CA ALA A 161 -19.80 -2.29 -15.01
C ALA A 161 -18.75 -3.41 -15.16
N ALA A 162 -17.62 -3.26 -14.45
CA ALA A 162 -16.63 -4.31 -14.21
C ALA A 162 -16.89 -4.96 -12.84
N ASP A 163 -16.45 -6.21 -12.65
CA ASP A 163 -16.67 -6.86 -11.35
C ASP A 163 -15.73 -6.27 -10.29
N PRO A 164 -16.25 -5.95 -9.09
CA PRO A 164 -15.43 -5.61 -7.95
C PRO A 164 -14.68 -6.83 -7.41
N VAL A 165 -13.75 -6.61 -6.50
CA VAL A 165 -13.04 -7.65 -5.75
C VAL A 165 -13.55 -7.68 -4.31
N SER A 166 -13.71 -8.89 -3.77
CA SER A 166 -13.94 -9.12 -2.35
C SER A 166 -13.12 -10.33 -1.89
N LEU A 167 -12.44 -10.18 -0.76
CA LEU A 167 -11.65 -11.24 -0.14
C LEU A 167 -12.32 -11.79 1.14
N GLU A 168 -13.53 -11.36 1.48
CA GLU A 168 -14.19 -11.68 2.76
C GLU A 168 -14.36 -13.19 2.98
N ALA A 169 -14.52 -13.99 1.92
CA ALA A 169 -14.56 -15.45 2.02
C ALA A 169 -13.26 -16.07 2.59
N PHE A 170 -12.15 -15.32 2.56
CA PHE A 170 -10.83 -15.72 3.05
C PHE A 170 -10.45 -15.09 4.39
N ARG A 171 -11.34 -14.28 5.01
CA ARG A 171 -11.14 -13.66 6.32
C ARG A 171 -11.26 -14.72 7.42
N THR A 172 -10.21 -15.52 7.57
CA THR A 172 -10.22 -16.75 8.35
C THR A 172 -9.05 -16.86 9.32
N LEU A 173 -8.01 -16.01 9.16
CA LEU A 173 -6.82 -16.07 10.00
C LEU A 173 -7.13 -15.52 11.40
N PRO A 174 -6.58 -16.11 12.47
CA PRO A 174 -6.69 -15.52 13.79
C PRO A 174 -5.88 -14.22 13.87
N GLY A 175 -6.48 -13.17 14.43
CA GLY A 175 -5.77 -11.95 14.80
C GLY A 175 -5.11 -12.05 16.18
N SER A 176 -4.48 -10.96 16.61
CA SER A 176 -4.01 -10.80 18.00
C SER A 176 -5.15 -10.96 19.01
N THR A 177 -4.84 -11.55 20.16
CA THR A 177 -5.72 -11.58 21.35
C THR A 177 -5.16 -10.75 22.49
N ALA A 178 -4.19 -9.87 22.23
CA ALA A 178 -3.73 -8.89 23.22
C ALA A 178 -4.84 -7.88 23.50
N THR A 179 -4.87 -7.36 24.72
CA THR A 179 -5.75 -6.26 25.12
C THR A 179 -5.58 -5.11 24.13
N GLY A 180 -6.69 -4.59 23.60
CA GLY A 180 -6.69 -3.59 22.54
C GLY A 180 -7.14 -4.11 21.18
N SER A 181 -6.87 -5.37 20.84
CA SER A 181 -7.31 -5.93 19.56
C SER A 181 -8.82 -6.18 19.54
N SER A 182 -9.43 -6.09 18.35
CA SER A 182 -10.82 -6.46 18.14
C SER A 182 -11.08 -7.97 18.20
N GLY A 183 -10.03 -8.80 18.15
CA GLY A 183 -10.15 -10.27 18.10
C GLY A 183 -10.81 -10.81 16.83
N LYS A 184 -11.04 -9.95 15.81
CA LYS A 184 -11.63 -10.35 14.54
C LYS A 184 -10.68 -11.25 13.74
N LEU A 185 -11.28 -12.06 12.88
CA LEU A 185 -10.54 -12.81 11.87
C LEU A 185 -9.96 -11.86 10.80
N ARG A 186 -8.83 -12.26 10.23
CA ARG A 186 -7.98 -11.47 9.34
C ARG A 186 -7.80 -12.12 7.98
N LEU A 187 -7.38 -11.31 7.03
CA LEU A 187 -6.85 -11.72 5.74
C LEU A 187 -5.33 -11.87 5.81
N THR A 188 -4.66 -11.09 6.66
CA THR A 188 -3.20 -11.04 6.81
C THR A 188 -2.73 -11.48 8.20
N ASN A 189 -1.51 -12.03 8.27
CA ASN A 189 -0.86 -12.50 9.50
C ASN A 189 0.35 -11.62 9.83
N LEU A 190 0.26 -10.86 10.93
CA LEU A 190 1.34 -10.00 11.43
C LEU A 190 2.21 -10.64 12.52
N MET A 191 1.99 -11.92 12.82
CA MET A 191 2.58 -12.62 13.95
C MET A 191 3.64 -13.65 13.54
N GLN A 192 3.82 -13.89 12.24
CA GLN A 192 4.76 -14.86 11.67
C GLN A 192 5.44 -14.32 10.40
N LEU A 193 6.15 -13.21 10.53
CA LEU A 193 6.74 -12.47 9.41
C LEU A 193 8.22 -12.80 9.19
N THR A 194 8.66 -12.83 7.93
CA THR A 194 10.07 -12.83 7.51
C THR A 194 10.27 -11.62 6.61
N LEU A 195 10.97 -10.58 7.08
CA LEU A 195 11.01 -9.28 6.39
C LEU A 195 12.28 -9.11 5.54
N ASP A 196 12.09 -8.83 4.25
CA ASP A 196 13.16 -8.32 3.40
C ASP A 196 13.36 -6.81 3.65
N THR A 197 14.35 -6.49 4.48
CA THR A 197 14.77 -5.11 4.79
C THR A 197 15.76 -4.53 3.78
N SER A 198 15.99 -5.19 2.65
CA SER A 198 16.91 -4.72 1.61
C SER A 198 16.43 -3.46 0.89
N TRP A 199 15.15 -3.11 1.01
CA TRP A 199 14.63 -1.83 0.52
C TRP A 199 15.44 -0.65 1.08
N TRP A 200 15.96 -0.78 2.30
CA TRP A 200 16.76 0.24 2.97
C TRP A 200 18.00 0.61 2.15
N THR A 201 18.82 -0.37 1.80
CA THR A 201 20.05 -0.16 1.02
C THR A 201 19.75 -0.05 -0.47
N ARG A 202 18.65 -0.67 -0.94
CA ARG A 202 18.17 -0.52 -2.32
C ARG A 202 17.94 0.93 -2.67
N TYR A 203 17.26 1.71 -1.84
CA TYR A 203 17.01 3.14 -2.09
C TYR A 203 18.21 4.06 -1.80
N ARG A 204 19.27 3.54 -1.15
CA ARG A 204 20.50 4.28 -0.83
C ARG A 204 21.70 3.94 -1.74
N SER A 205 21.59 2.88 -2.53
CA SER A 205 22.65 2.52 -3.49
C SER A 205 22.73 3.51 -4.65
N SER A 206 23.90 4.15 -4.82
CA SER A 206 24.18 5.04 -5.95
C SER A 206 24.63 4.30 -7.23
N THR A 207 24.82 2.99 -7.16
CA THR A 207 25.48 2.20 -8.22
C THR A 207 24.63 1.08 -8.82
N HIS A 208 23.58 0.65 -8.11
CA HIS A 208 22.73 -0.48 -8.48
C HIS A 208 21.26 -0.08 -8.55
N ASN A 209 20.54 -0.70 -9.48
CA ASN A 209 19.09 -0.56 -9.61
C ASN A 209 18.50 -1.94 -9.92
N PRO A 210 17.50 -2.44 -9.18
CA PRO A 210 16.90 -3.76 -9.43
C PRO A 210 16.39 -3.95 -10.88
N ASP A 211 15.97 -2.88 -11.56
CA ASP A 211 15.54 -2.93 -12.96
C ASP A 211 16.71 -3.24 -13.93
N LEU A 212 17.94 -2.84 -13.58
CA LEU A 212 19.15 -3.06 -14.40
C LEU A 212 20.02 -4.20 -13.87
N ASP A 213 19.90 -4.54 -12.59
CA ASP A 213 20.76 -5.46 -11.85
C ASP A 213 19.91 -6.52 -11.10
N PRO A 214 19.07 -7.31 -11.79
CA PRO A 214 18.10 -8.21 -11.15
C PRO A 214 18.73 -9.33 -10.30
N ASN A 215 20.03 -9.58 -10.47
CA ASN A 215 20.78 -10.58 -9.69
C ASN A 215 21.62 -9.96 -8.56
N PHE A 216 21.58 -8.64 -8.37
CA PHE A 216 22.30 -7.98 -7.29
C PHE A 216 21.52 -8.15 -5.98
N SER A 217 22.19 -8.67 -4.96
CA SER A 217 21.63 -8.81 -3.62
C SER A 217 21.96 -7.57 -2.80
N PHE A 218 20.95 -6.71 -2.59
CA PHE A 218 21.06 -5.57 -1.70
C PHE A 218 21.23 -6.03 -0.24
N PRO A 219 22.14 -5.42 0.55
CA PRO A 219 22.32 -5.79 1.95
C PRO A 219 21.08 -5.53 2.80
N GLN A 220 20.81 -6.41 3.76
CA GLN A 220 19.73 -6.26 4.74
C GLN A 220 20.12 -5.21 5.79
N ALA A 221 19.22 -4.27 6.10
CA ALA A 221 19.39 -3.37 7.24
C ALA A 221 19.33 -4.13 8.56
N ILE A 222 18.36 -5.04 8.68
CA ILE A 222 18.20 -5.89 9.87
C ILE A 222 18.28 -7.35 9.43
N PRO A 223 19.50 -7.94 9.36
CA PRO A 223 19.70 -9.30 8.85
C PRO A 223 18.90 -10.39 9.59
N ASP A 224 18.59 -10.18 10.88
CA ASP A 224 17.81 -11.12 11.67
C ASP A 224 16.34 -11.17 11.26
N LEU A 225 15.77 -10.10 10.70
CA LEU A 225 14.38 -10.10 10.22
C LEU A 225 14.19 -10.90 8.92
N ASN A 226 15.25 -11.04 8.11
CA ASN A 226 15.24 -11.76 6.83
C ASN A 226 15.38 -13.29 6.98
N LYS A 227 15.24 -13.82 8.19
CA LYS A 227 15.28 -15.27 8.49
C LYS A 227 14.42 -15.55 9.71
N GLY A 228 13.85 -16.76 9.79
CA GLY A 228 12.92 -17.09 10.87
C GLY A 228 11.60 -16.32 10.78
N GLN A 229 10.75 -16.45 11.80
CA GLN A 229 9.43 -15.82 11.85
C GLN A 229 9.37 -14.90 13.07
N HIS A 230 8.89 -13.68 12.85
CA HIS A 230 8.86 -12.60 13.82
C HIS A 230 7.45 -12.07 13.98
N THR A 231 7.11 -11.61 15.18
CA THR A 231 5.83 -10.94 15.42
C THR A 231 6.04 -9.43 15.37
N ALA A 232 5.21 -8.73 14.57
CA ALA A 232 5.21 -7.28 14.50
C ALA A 232 4.08 -6.64 15.32
N ILE A 233 3.22 -7.45 15.95
CA ILE A 233 2.25 -7.01 16.95
C ILE A 233 2.30 -7.97 18.16
N PRO A 234 1.89 -7.55 19.36
CA PRO A 234 1.70 -8.49 20.47
C PRO A 234 0.68 -9.56 20.09
N ARG A 235 1.01 -10.85 20.24
CA ARG A 235 0.09 -11.97 19.97
C ARG A 235 -0.95 -12.08 21.07
N THR A 236 -0.50 -11.91 22.30
CA THR A 236 -1.30 -11.90 23.54
C THR A 236 -0.71 -10.88 24.51
N ASP A 237 -1.37 -10.64 25.65
CA ASP A 237 -0.82 -9.78 26.71
C ASP A 237 0.50 -10.29 27.31
N ALA A 238 0.86 -11.57 27.12
CA ALA A 238 2.15 -12.07 27.56
C ALA A 238 3.32 -11.36 26.84
N ASP A 239 3.14 -10.98 25.58
CA ASP A 239 4.17 -10.30 24.79
C ASP A 239 4.40 -8.84 25.24
N THR A 240 3.52 -8.27 26.07
CA THR A 240 3.68 -6.91 26.61
C THR A 240 4.41 -6.87 27.96
N SER A 241 4.72 -8.04 28.54
CA SER A 241 5.31 -8.15 29.87
C SER A 241 6.81 -7.88 29.94
N ASP A 242 7.56 -8.19 28.88
CA ASP A 242 8.97 -7.86 28.76
C ASP A 242 9.14 -6.62 27.87
N PRO A 243 9.57 -5.47 28.43
CA PRO A 243 9.72 -4.23 27.66
C PRO A 243 10.79 -4.33 26.56
N ASN A 244 11.81 -5.20 26.70
CA ASN A 244 12.81 -5.38 25.66
C ASN A 244 12.26 -6.16 24.47
N PHE A 245 11.52 -7.24 24.73
CA PHE A 245 10.86 -8.00 23.67
C PHE A 245 9.76 -7.18 23.01
N LEU A 246 8.94 -6.47 23.79
CA LEU A 246 7.91 -5.57 23.24
C LEU A 246 8.51 -4.47 22.35
N GLN A 247 9.66 -3.92 22.72
CA GLN A 247 10.36 -2.96 21.85
C GLN A 247 10.85 -3.62 20.55
N VAL A 248 11.32 -4.87 20.60
CA VAL A 248 11.68 -5.63 19.38
C VAL A 248 10.46 -5.88 18.48
N ILE A 249 9.28 -6.13 19.05
CA ILE A 249 8.01 -6.22 18.30
C ILE A 249 7.71 -4.89 17.61
N ALA A 250 7.77 -3.77 18.35
CA ALA A 250 7.53 -2.43 17.80
C ALA A 250 8.55 -2.03 16.73
N ASN A 251 9.83 -2.37 16.91
CA ASN A 251 10.85 -2.16 15.90
C ASN A 251 10.61 -3.04 14.66
N THR A 252 10.14 -4.27 14.84
CA THR A 252 9.76 -5.16 13.73
C THR A 252 8.60 -4.56 12.94
N ALA A 253 7.61 -3.97 13.61
CA ALA A 253 6.55 -3.19 12.97
C ALA A 253 7.13 -2.00 12.19
N GLY A 254 8.03 -1.23 12.80
CA GLY A 254 8.72 -0.11 12.17
C GLY A 254 9.43 -0.46 10.86
N PHE A 255 10.01 -1.67 10.76
CA PHE A 255 10.60 -2.18 9.52
C PHE A 255 9.59 -2.88 8.59
N HIS A 256 8.46 -3.34 9.11
CA HIS A 256 7.39 -3.93 8.30
C HIS A 256 6.59 -2.86 7.53
N PHE A 257 6.28 -1.71 8.14
CA PHE A 257 5.56 -0.62 7.47
C PHE A 257 6.15 -0.24 6.10
N PRO A 258 7.43 0.17 5.98
CA PRO A 258 8.01 0.48 4.67
C PRO A 258 8.17 -0.75 3.78
N THR A 259 8.19 -1.96 4.36
CA THR A 259 8.29 -3.21 3.60
C THR A 259 7.02 -3.48 2.79
N ILE A 260 5.84 -3.11 3.28
CA ILE A 260 4.60 -3.22 2.51
C ILE A 260 4.43 -2.05 1.55
N GLU A 261 4.67 -0.83 2.05
CA GLU A 261 4.42 0.43 1.34
C GLU A 261 5.33 0.62 0.10
N GLN A 262 6.53 0.01 0.12
CA GLN A 262 7.37 -0.07 -1.09
C GLN A 262 6.67 -0.86 -2.21
N GLY A 263 5.75 -1.77 -1.86
CA GLY A 263 4.95 -2.59 -2.74
C GLY A 263 4.01 -1.72 -3.55
N GLY A 264 3.18 -0.90 -2.90
CA GLY A 264 2.34 0.11 -3.54
C GLY A 264 3.16 1.11 -4.37
N THR A 265 4.22 1.65 -3.77
CA THR A 265 5.17 2.58 -4.41
C THR A 265 5.73 2.03 -5.74
N THR A 266 5.98 0.72 -5.84
CA THR A 266 6.45 0.05 -7.07
C THR A 266 5.30 -0.31 -8.01
N LEU A 267 4.22 -0.89 -7.46
CA LEU A 267 3.13 -1.50 -8.19
C LEU A 267 2.37 -0.49 -9.05
N TYR A 268 1.99 0.65 -8.47
CA TYR A 268 1.19 1.67 -9.15
C TYR A 268 1.88 2.27 -10.39
N PRO A 269 3.13 2.78 -10.33
CA PRO A 269 3.80 3.30 -11.52
C PRO A 269 4.10 2.21 -12.56
N ALA A 270 4.38 0.97 -12.15
CA ALA A 270 4.54 -0.14 -13.07
C ALA A 270 3.23 -0.49 -13.80
N MET A 271 2.10 -0.53 -13.10
CA MET A 271 0.78 -0.74 -13.71
C MET A 271 0.34 0.46 -14.57
N ALA A 272 0.67 1.69 -14.18
CA ALA A 272 0.34 2.90 -14.94
C ALA A 272 0.92 2.86 -16.37
N GLN A 273 2.12 2.29 -16.54
CA GLN A 273 2.73 2.10 -17.86
C GLN A 273 1.92 1.17 -18.78
N ARG A 274 1.01 0.37 -18.20
CA ARG A 274 0.23 -0.67 -18.88
C ARG A 274 -1.23 -0.28 -19.09
N ALA A 275 -1.68 0.78 -18.43
CA ALA A 275 -3.03 1.32 -18.59
C ALA A 275 -3.24 1.95 -19.97
N THR A 276 -4.40 1.69 -20.55
CA THR A 276 -4.86 2.27 -21.82
C THR A 276 -5.88 3.37 -21.55
N HIS A 277 -6.81 3.13 -20.62
CA HIS A 277 -7.88 4.07 -20.33
C HIS A 277 -7.37 5.30 -19.57
N PRO A 278 -7.62 6.54 -20.04
CA PRO A 278 -7.07 7.75 -19.41
C PRO A 278 -7.46 7.90 -17.93
N GLU A 279 -8.70 7.58 -17.55
CA GLU A 279 -9.10 7.61 -16.15
C GLU A 279 -8.39 6.52 -15.31
N VAL A 280 -8.13 5.34 -15.87
CA VAL A 280 -7.39 4.29 -15.14
C VAL A 280 -5.94 4.69 -14.96
N LEU A 281 -5.31 5.24 -16.00
CA LEU A 281 -3.99 5.86 -15.86
C LEU A 281 -4.01 6.95 -14.78
N ARG A 282 -5.00 7.85 -14.80
CA ARG A 282 -5.14 8.92 -13.81
C ARG A 282 -5.28 8.37 -12.39
N ILE A 283 -6.06 7.31 -12.18
CA ILE A 283 -6.21 6.66 -10.87
C ILE A 283 -4.86 6.12 -10.41
N LEU A 284 -4.18 5.33 -11.25
CA LEU A 284 -2.92 4.69 -10.88
C LEU A 284 -1.81 5.71 -10.56
N ILE A 285 -1.71 6.80 -11.33
CA ILE A 285 -0.72 7.86 -11.08
C ILE A 285 -1.14 8.85 -9.99
N SER A 286 -2.35 8.75 -9.44
CA SER A 286 -2.80 9.59 -8.31
C SER A 286 -2.72 8.86 -6.98
N ILE A 287 -3.01 7.54 -6.96
CA ILE A 287 -2.80 6.70 -5.78
C ILE A 287 -1.30 6.37 -5.60
N GLY A 288 -0.57 6.03 -6.67
CA GLY A 288 0.86 5.69 -6.52
C GLY A 288 1.71 6.73 -5.76
N PRO A 289 1.50 8.05 -5.93
CA PRO A 289 2.17 9.05 -5.10
C PRO A 289 1.75 9.09 -3.63
N THR A 290 0.53 8.70 -3.25
CA THR A 290 0.14 8.62 -1.82
C THR A 290 0.86 7.46 -1.15
N GLU A 291 0.93 6.29 -1.79
CA GLU A 291 1.77 5.15 -1.36
C GLU A 291 3.25 5.55 -1.19
N THR A 292 3.74 6.43 -2.07
CA THR A 292 5.12 6.93 -1.97
C THR A 292 5.31 7.84 -0.75
N MET A 293 4.28 8.63 -0.38
CA MET A 293 4.30 9.44 0.84
C MET A 293 4.26 8.57 2.09
N HIS A 294 3.45 7.51 2.08
CA HIS A 294 3.40 6.50 3.14
C HIS A 294 4.77 5.84 3.29
N PHE A 295 5.31 5.23 2.22
CA PHE A 295 6.64 4.61 2.22
C PHE A 295 7.72 5.55 2.75
N GLN A 296 7.77 6.80 2.28
CA GLN A 296 8.77 7.76 2.71
C GLN A 296 8.66 8.10 4.21
N THR A 297 7.44 8.21 4.72
CA THR A 297 7.18 8.45 6.15
C THR A 297 7.72 7.29 6.97
N TRP A 298 7.37 6.06 6.60
CA TRP A 298 7.78 4.87 7.33
C TRP A 298 9.27 4.54 7.20
N ALA A 299 9.86 4.79 6.03
CA ALA A 299 11.28 4.62 5.81
C ALA A 299 12.13 5.55 6.71
N ASP A 300 11.65 6.79 6.95
CA ASP A 300 12.24 7.69 7.95
C ASP A 300 12.10 7.11 9.36
N LYS A 301 10.90 6.70 9.76
CA LYS A 301 10.63 6.25 11.14
C LYS A 301 11.34 4.94 11.49
N ALA A 302 11.53 4.05 10.52
CA ALA A 302 12.32 2.84 10.69
C ALA A 302 13.76 3.15 11.15
N GLY A 303 14.33 4.29 10.72
CA GLY A 303 15.68 4.73 11.09
C GLY A 303 15.84 5.12 12.56
N ASN A 304 14.73 5.33 13.28
CA ASN A 304 14.72 5.67 14.70
C ASN A 304 14.63 4.44 15.62
N ALA A 305 14.57 3.23 15.07
CA ALA A 305 14.49 2.00 15.85
C ALA A 305 15.60 1.91 16.91
N PRO A 306 15.27 1.87 18.21
CA PRO A 306 16.27 1.72 19.26
C PRO A 306 17.06 0.43 19.11
N GLN A 307 18.37 0.50 19.32
CA GLN A 307 19.23 -0.69 19.35
C GLN A 307 18.76 -1.64 20.46
N LYS A 308 18.46 -2.89 20.08
CA LYS A 308 17.87 -3.85 20.99
C LYS A 308 18.11 -5.27 20.52
N THR A 309 18.38 -6.16 21.46
CA THR A 309 18.34 -7.60 21.24
C THR A 309 17.33 -8.21 22.19
N ALA A 310 16.47 -9.08 21.67
CA ALA A 310 15.58 -9.90 22.48
C ALA A 310 15.48 -11.31 21.90
N VAL A 311 14.99 -12.24 22.72
CA VAL A 311 14.62 -13.59 22.31
C VAL A 311 13.11 -13.69 22.48
N ASP A 312 12.42 -14.10 21.44
CA ASP A 312 11.00 -14.40 21.51
C ASP A 312 10.78 -15.58 22.48
N PRO A 313 10.08 -15.37 23.61
CA PRO A 313 9.88 -16.40 24.62
C PRO A 313 9.04 -17.58 24.11
N LEU A 314 8.27 -17.41 23.04
CA LEU A 314 7.43 -18.45 22.45
C LEU A 314 8.20 -19.30 21.43
N THR A 315 8.96 -18.65 20.54
CA THR A 315 9.61 -19.34 19.40
C THR A 315 11.10 -19.61 19.63
N GLY A 316 11.73 -18.93 20.58
CA GLY A 316 13.17 -18.97 20.81
C GLY A 316 13.99 -18.20 19.75
N VAL A 317 13.34 -17.52 18.80
CA VAL A 317 14.02 -16.72 17.77
C VAL A 317 14.63 -15.49 18.43
N SER A 318 15.92 -15.24 18.16
CA SER A 318 16.60 -14.02 18.61
C SER A 318 16.66 -13.01 17.48
N VAL A 319 16.37 -11.75 17.81
CA VAL A 319 16.42 -10.62 16.88
C VAL A 319 17.28 -9.53 17.47
N THR A 320 18.22 -9.03 16.69
CA THR A 320 19.02 -7.84 17.02
C THR A 320 18.74 -6.70 16.04
N PHE A 321 18.35 -5.55 16.59
CA PHE A 321 18.40 -4.25 15.93
C PHE A 321 19.76 -3.61 16.23
N PRO A 322 20.69 -3.58 15.27
CA PRO A 322 22.04 -3.07 15.47
C PRO A 322 22.10 -1.54 15.36
N ASP A 323 23.26 -0.97 15.65
CA ASP A 323 23.58 0.39 15.21
C ASP A 323 23.86 0.41 13.70
N LEU A 324 22.93 0.94 12.91
CA LEU A 324 23.10 1.06 11.45
C LEU A 324 24.17 2.10 11.05
N ASN A 325 24.52 3.04 11.94
CA ASN A 325 25.49 4.08 11.64
C ASN A 325 26.94 3.69 11.99
N SER A 326 27.16 2.50 12.54
CA SER A 326 28.47 2.02 13.00
C SER A 326 28.86 0.69 12.34
N SER A 327 30.18 0.43 12.26
CA SER A 327 30.73 -0.82 11.73
C SER A 327 30.11 -2.05 12.43
N PRO A 328 29.74 -3.14 11.70
CA PRO A 328 30.03 -3.42 10.29
C PRO A 328 29.10 -2.71 9.28
N PHE A 329 28.09 -2.00 9.75
CA PHE A 329 27.25 -1.11 8.95
C PHE A 329 27.94 0.26 8.77
N GLY A 330 27.16 1.33 8.59
CA GLY A 330 27.64 2.68 8.32
C GLY A 330 27.81 2.99 6.83
N GLY A 331 28.38 4.16 6.55
CA GLY A 331 28.40 4.72 5.19
C GLY A 331 27.02 5.19 4.73
N GLU A 332 26.94 5.67 3.50
CA GLU A 332 25.69 6.23 2.93
C GLU A 332 24.57 5.19 2.85
N ASP A 333 24.91 3.92 2.55
CA ASP A 333 23.92 2.84 2.40
C ASP A 333 23.13 2.53 3.68
N PHE A 334 23.70 2.78 4.87
CA PHE A 334 23.07 2.47 6.16
C PHE A 334 22.75 3.70 7.02
N GLN A 335 23.12 4.90 6.55
CA GLN A 335 22.91 6.14 7.28
C GLN A 335 21.41 6.40 7.53
N THR A 336 21.02 6.51 8.81
CA THR A 336 19.60 6.56 9.20
C THR A 336 18.89 7.86 8.85
N ASN A 337 19.61 8.98 8.79
CA ASN A 337 19.03 10.28 8.40
C ASN A 337 19.17 10.60 6.90
N LEU A 338 19.66 9.65 6.08
CA LEU A 338 19.63 9.75 4.62
C LEU A 338 18.28 9.21 4.14
N ILE A 339 17.28 10.09 4.08
CA ILE A 339 15.88 9.68 3.87
C ILE A 339 15.42 9.77 2.42
N MET A 340 16.10 10.57 1.58
CA MET A 340 15.76 10.71 0.16
C MET A 340 16.45 9.62 -0.66
N PRO A 341 15.83 9.09 -1.75
CA PRO A 341 16.49 8.10 -2.59
C PRO A 341 17.76 8.63 -3.26
N GLU A 342 18.86 7.89 -3.13
CA GLU A 342 20.13 8.24 -3.78
C GLU A 342 20.03 8.06 -5.30
N PRO A 343 20.56 9.02 -6.11
CA PRO A 343 20.59 8.88 -7.55
C PRO A 343 21.33 7.61 -7.98
N CYS A 344 20.71 6.82 -8.86
CA CYS A 344 21.26 5.57 -9.35
C CYS A 344 21.18 5.49 -10.89
N PRO A 345 21.86 4.53 -11.53
CA PRO A 345 21.62 4.22 -12.94
C PRO A 345 20.14 3.84 -13.18
N PHE A 346 19.53 4.46 -14.18
CA PHE A 346 18.13 4.22 -14.55
C PHE A 346 17.98 4.20 -16.07
N ILE A 347 17.20 3.25 -16.61
CA ILE A 347 17.02 2.95 -18.05
C ILE A 347 18.30 2.50 -18.77
N SER A 348 19.42 3.20 -18.58
CA SER A 348 20.71 2.92 -19.20
C SER A 348 21.84 3.58 -18.42
N ARG A 349 22.93 2.83 -18.18
CA ARG A 349 24.18 3.35 -17.57
C ARG A 349 24.89 4.41 -18.44
N LYS A 350 24.41 4.67 -19.66
CA LYS A 350 24.93 5.75 -20.54
C LYS A 350 24.32 7.11 -20.21
N LEU A 351 23.24 7.15 -19.44
CA LEU A 351 22.61 8.38 -18.96
C LEU A 351 23.16 8.76 -17.57
N PRO A 352 23.10 10.03 -17.18
CA PRO A 352 23.41 10.42 -15.81
C PRO A 352 22.51 9.69 -14.79
N PRO A 353 23.01 9.39 -13.57
CA PRO A 353 22.18 8.86 -12.49
C PRO A 353 20.97 9.74 -12.19
N CYS A 354 19.87 9.12 -11.77
CA CYS A 354 18.62 9.79 -11.43
C CYS A 354 18.03 9.23 -10.13
N SER A 355 17.45 10.10 -9.31
CA SER A 355 16.68 9.69 -8.14
C SER A 355 15.28 9.28 -8.61
N VAL A 356 14.93 8.01 -8.39
CA VAL A 356 13.73 7.38 -8.91
C VAL A 356 13.18 6.38 -7.91
N ILE A 357 11.88 6.11 -8.02
CA ILE A 357 11.30 4.89 -7.46
C ILE A 357 11.92 3.68 -8.17
N ARG A 358 12.22 2.62 -7.42
CA ARG A 358 12.85 1.41 -7.95
C ARG A 358 12.46 0.14 -7.18
N PRO A 359 11.99 -0.92 -7.86
CA PRO A 359 11.86 -1.04 -9.31
C PRO A 359 10.67 -0.26 -9.89
N THR A 360 10.65 -0.08 -11.21
CA THR A 360 9.46 0.34 -11.97
C THR A 360 9.27 -0.46 -13.26
N GLU A 361 10.09 -1.49 -13.49
CA GLU A 361 9.90 -2.42 -14.59
C GLU A 361 8.59 -3.20 -14.44
N THR A 362 7.95 -3.45 -15.57
CA THR A 362 6.54 -3.86 -15.62
C THR A 362 6.33 -5.36 -15.68
N LYS A 363 7.38 -6.11 -16.00
CA LYS A 363 7.30 -7.54 -16.24
C LYS A 363 7.10 -8.28 -14.93
N ASP A 364 6.04 -9.08 -14.88
CA ASP A 364 5.67 -9.92 -13.73
C ASP A 364 5.48 -9.12 -12.42
N ILE A 365 5.12 -7.83 -12.52
CA ILE A 365 5.04 -6.95 -11.35
C ILE A 365 3.95 -7.40 -10.38
N ALA A 366 2.76 -7.74 -10.89
CA ALA A 366 1.64 -8.14 -10.04
C ALA A 366 1.92 -9.50 -9.37
N LYS A 367 2.43 -10.47 -10.14
CA LYS A 367 2.86 -11.77 -9.59
C LYS A 367 4.02 -11.62 -8.61
N GLY A 368 4.93 -10.67 -8.87
CA GLY A 368 6.03 -10.31 -7.98
C GLY A 368 5.52 -9.84 -6.62
N VAL A 369 4.50 -8.98 -6.59
CA VAL A 369 3.84 -8.54 -5.34
C VAL A 369 3.21 -9.72 -4.60
N VAL A 370 2.43 -10.58 -5.28
CA VAL A 370 1.82 -11.76 -4.63
C VAL A 370 2.90 -12.67 -4.04
N LYS A 371 3.97 -12.91 -4.78
CA LYS A 371 5.10 -13.73 -4.32
C LYS A 371 5.76 -13.09 -3.10
N PHE A 372 6.07 -11.80 -3.16
CA PHE A 372 6.72 -11.05 -2.09
C PHE A 372 5.92 -11.10 -0.79
N LEU A 373 4.62 -10.78 -0.85
CA LEU A 373 3.74 -10.84 0.33
C LEU A 373 3.60 -12.27 0.88
N THR A 374 3.59 -13.27 -0.01
CA THR A 374 3.57 -14.69 0.39
C THR A 374 4.87 -15.11 1.08
N ASP A 375 6.02 -14.80 0.50
CA ASP A 375 7.35 -15.14 1.03
C ASP A 375 7.58 -14.49 2.40
N MET A 376 7.02 -13.29 2.62
CA MET A 376 7.06 -12.58 3.90
C MET A 376 6.28 -13.27 5.01
N GLY A 377 5.41 -14.24 4.66
CA GLY A 377 4.57 -14.95 5.63
C GLY A 377 3.22 -14.29 5.89
N LEU A 378 2.88 -13.21 5.17
CA LEU A 378 1.64 -12.45 5.38
C LEU A 378 0.38 -13.30 5.19
N PHE A 379 0.47 -14.38 4.42
CA PHE A 379 -0.65 -15.29 4.13
C PHE A 379 -0.49 -16.66 4.79
N ILE A 380 0.38 -16.81 5.80
CA ILE A 380 0.49 -18.07 6.55
C ILE A 380 -0.85 -18.40 7.19
N GLY A 381 -1.39 -19.59 6.84
CA GLY A 381 -2.69 -20.07 7.27
C GLY A 381 -3.80 -19.89 6.23
N GLN A 382 -3.56 -19.17 5.13
CA GLN A 382 -4.56 -19.00 4.08
C GLN A 382 -4.82 -20.28 3.29
N SER A 383 -6.02 -20.37 2.73
CA SER A 383 -6.44 -21.53 1.94
C SER A 383 -5.78 -21.56 0.54
N PRO A 384 -5.64 -22.75 -0.10
CA PRO A 384 -5.20 -22.81 -1.50
C PRO A 384 -6.07 -22.00 -2.47
N ALA A 385 -7.37 -21.85 -2.17
CA ALA A 385 -8.28 -21.05 -2.99
C ALA A 385 -7.99 -19.54 -2.92
N PHE A 386 -7.46 -19.05 -1.79
CA PHE A 386 -6.97 -17.68 -1.66
C PHE A 386 -5.81 -17.45 -2.64
N PHE A 387 -4.81 -18.34 -2.63
CA PHE A 387 -3.66 -18.24 -3.52
C PHE A 387 -4.06 -18.39 -4.99
N ALA A 388 -5.03 -19.26 -5.32
CA ALA A 388 -5.54 -19.36 -6.68
C ALA A 388 -6.13 -18.01 -7.15
N LEU A 389 -7.02 -17.40 -6.36
CA LEU A 389 -7.60 -16.10 -6.70
C LEU A 389 -6.54 -15.01 -6.86
N MET A 390 -5.59 -14.91 -5.92
CA MET A 390 -4.56 -13.87 -5.98
C MET A 390 -3.64 -14.03 -7.19
N ASN A 391 -3.28 -15.27 -7.54
CA ASN A 391 -2.49 -15.54 -8.75
C ASN A 391 -3.27 -15.25 -10.03
N ASP A 392 -4.56 -15.61 -10.09
CA ASP A 392 -5.41 -15.31 -11.26
C ASP A 392 -5.52 -13.79 -11.47
N LEU A 393 -5.78 -13.01 -10.41
CA LEU A 393 -5.83 -11.55 -10.48
C LEU A 393 -4.49 -10.94 -10.92
N ALA A 394 -3.38 -11.48 -10.40
CA ALA A 394 -2.05 -11.03 -10.75
C ALA A 394 -1.68 -11.37 -12.20
N GLU A 395 -2.04 -12.55 -12.69
CA GLU A 395 -1.81 -12.96 -14.08
C GLU A 395 -2.58 -12.07 -15.05
N ASP A 396 -3.87 -11.83 -14.80
CA ASP A 396 -4.68 -10.92 -15.61
C ASP A 396 -4.09 -9.49 -15.65
N ALA A 397 -3.66 -8.98 -14.50
CA ALA A 397 -2.97 -7.69 -14.42
C ALA A 397 -1.61 -7.74 -15.16
N ASP A 398 -0.89 -8.86 -15.12
CA ASP A 398 0.37 -9.12 -15.83
C ASP A 398 0.26 -9.43 -17.33
N GLU A 399 -0.96 -9.65 -17.80
CA GLU A 399 -1.29 -9.72 -19.22
C GLU A 399 -1.77 -8.39 -19.81
N ALA A 400 -2.23 -7.44 -18.99
CA ALA A 400 -2.64 -6.11 -19.47
C ALA A 400 -1.55 -5.44 -20.32
N ARG A 401 -1.91 -4.96 -21.51
CA ARG A 401 -1.01 -4.24 -22.42
C ARG A 401 -1.62 -2.89 -22.77
N ARG A 402 -0.80 -1.85 -22.69
CA ARG A 402 -1.16 -0.53 -23.18
C ARG A 402 -1.40 -0.60 -24.68
N GLN A 403 -2.60 -0.21 -25.11
CA GLN A 403 -2.92 -0.03 -26.53
C GLN A 403 -2.54 1.40 -26.92
N LEU A 404 -1.62 1.54 -27.86
CA LEU A 404 -1.13 2.83 -28.35
C LEU A 404 -1.99 3.37 -29.50
#